data_AF-A0A7S3L7Z3-F1
#
_entry.id   AF-A0A7S3L7Z3-F1
#
_cell.length_a   1.000
_cell.length_b   1.000
_cell.length_c   1.000
_cell.angle_alpha   90.00
_cell.angle_beta   90.00
_cell.angle_gamma   90.00
#
_symmetry.space_group_name_H-M   'P 1'
#
loop_
_entity.id
_entity.type
_entity.pdbx_description
1 polymer ?
#
loop_
_entity_poly.entity_id
_entity_poly.type
_entity_poly.pdbx_seq_one_letter_code
_entity_poly.pdbx_strand_id
1 'polypeptide(L)'
;MEIVVVVDDQHGPATTMASDHHLLDTTERPQQRVIGGTKGHMEETIHPEQHRVWLHLFGSFRWKMIQKCTGRYTCHDHAQVSHLSPLELLASVGITTTTFSLYTFQLHGRPDHILVVPLDEVHETGLITYVKTTSGEDCNDPSYVHTLNSPSGFQRKLEAIGIYNLSSCDEKRVWTTTDDNND
;
A
#
# COMPACT_ATOMS: atom_id res chain seq x y z
N MET A 1 -25.60 -19.04 -4.41
CA MET A 1 -25.46 -18.60 -3.01
C MET A 1 -24.90 -17.19 -3.08
N GLU A 2 -25.78 -16.20 -3.08
CA GLU A 2 -25.41 -14.78 -3.16
C GLU A 2 -24.88 -14.33 -1.81
N ILE A 3 -23.72 -13.69 -1.81
CA ILE A 3 -23.18 -13.01 -0.63
C ILE A 3 -23.49 -11.53 -0.79
N VAL A 4 -24.44 -11.05 0.03
CA VAL A 4 -24.79 -9.65 0.20
C VAL A 4 -23.82 -9.06 1.23
N VAL A 5 -23.11 -8.00 0.87
CA VAL A 5 -22.32 -7.21 1.83
C VAL A 5 -23.14 -5.99 2.24
N VAL A 6 -23.35 -5.88 3.55
CA VAL A 6 -24.02 -4.78 4.24
C VAL A 6 -23.07 -3.58 4.29
N VAL A 7 -23.53 -2.42 3.83
CA VAL A 7 -22.87 -1.14 4.05
C VAL A 7 -23.59 -0.47 5.22
N ASP A 8 -22.91 -0.33 6.36
CA ASP A 8 -23.41 0.41 7.51
C ASP A 8 -23.14 1.89 7.28
N ASP A 9 -24.21 2.66 7.07
CA ASP A 9 -24.17 4.08 6.70
C ASP A 9 -24.59 4.89 7.94
N GLN A 10 -23.63 5.12 8.85
CA GLN A 10 -23.81 5.98 10.02
C GLN A 10 -23.12 7.33 9.77
N HIS A 11 -23.81 8.20 9.04
CA HIS A 11 -23.50 9.62 8.93
C HIS A 11 -23.95 10.37 10.21
N GLY A 12 -23.01 10.65 11.11
CA GLY A 12 -23.17 11.62 12.19
C GLY A 12 -22.78 13.04 11.77
N PRO A 13 -23.38 14.10 12.36
CA PRO A 13 -23.10 15.48 11.97
C PRO A 13 -21.68 15.91 12.37
N ALA A 14 -20.96 16.48 11.39
CA ALA A 14 -19.61 17.00 11.53
C ALA A 14 -19.57 18.18 12.52
N THR A 15 -18.83 18.01 13.62
CA THR A 15 -18.40 19.12 14.48
C THR A 15 -17.11 19.69 13.89
N THR A 16 -17.19 20.91 13.34
CA THR A 16 -16.05 21.65 12.80
C THR A 16 -15.12 22.08 13.93
N MET A 17 -14.15 21.24 14.28
CA MET A 17 -12.95 21.65 15.01
C MET A 17 -11.94 22.12 13.96
N ALA A 18 -11.57 23.40 14.01
CA ALA A 18 -10.47 23.93 13.24
C ALA A 18 -9.17 23.25 13.71
N SER A 19 -8.75 22.21 13.00
CA SER A 19 -7.46 21.58 13.21
C SER A 19 -6.39 22.44 12.56
N ASP A 20 -5.49 22.98 13.38
CA ASP A 20 -4.23 23.58 12.95
C ASP A 20 -3.49 22.56 12.09
N HIS A 21 -3.57 22.73 10.76
CA HIS A 21 -2.72 22.06 9.80
C HIS A 21 -1.30 22.60 9.98
N HIS A 22 -0.58 22.05 10.95
CA HIS A 22 0.85 22.21 11.07
C HIS A 22 1.48 21.40 9.92
N LEU A 23 1.42 21.97 8.72
CA LEU A 23 2.24 21.60 7.58
C LEU A 23 3.68 21.59 8.10
N LEU A 24 4.30 20.41 8.04
CA LEU A 24 5.70 20.21 8.37
C LEU A 24 6.55 21.22 7.57
N ASP A 25 6.90 22.32 8.19
CA ASP A 25 7.87 23.30 7.69
C ASP A 25 9.29 22.75 7.94
N THR A 26 9.55 21.57 7.40
CA THR A 26 10.91 21.07 7.26
C THR A 26 11.46 21.66 5.97
N THR A 27 12.19 22.76 6.10
CA THR A 27 12.86 23.48 4.99
C THR A 27 13.88 22.63 4.23
N GLU A 28 14.14 21.39 4.66
CA GLU A 28 14.95 20.44 3.91
C GLU A 28 14.13 19.87 2.75
N ARG A 29 14.44 20.33 1.54
CA ARG A 29 13.89 19.74 0.32
C ARG A 29 14.24 18.25 0.32
N PRO A 30 13.26 17.34 0.18
CA PRO A 30 13.55 15.92 0.07
C PRO A 30 14.53 15.70 -1.08
N GLN A 31 15.65 15.04 -0.80
CA GLN A 31 16.69 14.80 -1.79
C GLN A 31 16.28 13.67 -2.73
N GLN A 32 16.60 13.82 -4.02
CA GLN A 32 16.48 12.74 -4.99
C GLN A 32 17.23 11.51 -4.49
N ARG A 33 16.60 10.33 -4.64
CA ARG A 33 17.17 9.09 -4.14
C ARG A 33 17.34 8.09 -5.27
N VAL A 34 18.55 7.57 -5.41
CA VAL A 34 18.84 6.43 -6.29
C VAL A 34 18.67 5.15 -5.49
N ILE A 35 17.93 4.19 -6.06
CA ILE A 35 17.70 2.88 -5.47
C ILE A 35 18.13 1.78 -6.46
N GLY A 36 18.45 0.59 -5.95
CA GLY A 36 18.87 -0.53 -6.79
C GLY A 36 20.33 -0.42 -7.25
N GLY A 37 20.59 -0.70 -8.53
CA GLY A 37 21.91 -0.54 -9.18
C GLY A 37 23.01 -1.52 -8.74
N THR A 38 22.72 -2.46 -7.83
CA THR A 38 23.70 -3.42 -7.32
C THR A 38 23.19 -4.85 -7.44
N LYS A 39 24.11 -5.82 -7.63
CA LYS A 39 23.81 -7.27 -7.53
C LYS A 39 22.62 -7.76 -8.39
N GLY A 40 22.52 -7.28 -9.63
CA GLY A 40 21.44 -7.66 -10.55
C GLY A 40 20.12 -6.92 -10.34
N HIS A 41 20.12 -5.87 -9.51
CA HIS A 41 19.00 -4.94 -9.41
C HIS A 41 19.14 -3.82 -10.43
N MET A 42 18.01 -3.44 -11.06
CA MET A 42 17.97 -2.27 -11.93
C MET A 42 18.11 -1.01 -11.08
N GLU A 43 18.87 -0.05 -11.57
CA GLU A 43 18.94 1.28 -10.95
C GLU A 43 17.66 2.06 -11.28
N GLU A 44 17.13 2.75 -10.29
CA GLU A 44 15.93 3.56 -10.43
C GLU A 44 16.08 4.84 -9.60
N THR A 45 15.62 5.96 -10.16
CA THR A 45 15.66 7.26 -9.51
C THR A 45 14.27 7.61 -9.01
N ILE A 46 14.16 7.93 -7.71
CA ILE A 46 12.94 8.43 -7.10
C ILE A 46 13.00 9.95 -7.04
N HIS A 47 12.12 10.60 -7.81
CA HIS A 47 12.00 12.05 -7.88
C HIS A 47 11.14 12.60 -6.73
N PRO A 48 11.66 13.55 -5.95
CA PRO A 48 10.92 14.10 -4.81
C PRO A 48 9.65 14.82 -5.20
N GLU A 49 9.63 15.55 -6.31
CA GLU A 49 8.44 16.27 -6.81
C GLU A 49 7.27 15.32 -7.06
N GLN A 50 7.54 14.09 -7.52
CA GLN A 50 6.54 13.11 -7.95
C GLN A 50 6.19 12.09 -6.85
N HIS A 51 7.16 11.69 -6.03
CA HIS A 51 7.01 10.58 -5.09
C HIS A 51 7.26 11.00 -3.63
N ARG A 52 6.73 12.18 -3.26
CA ARG A 52 6.88 12.75 -1.90
C ARG A 52 6.46 11.78 -0.80
N VAL A 53 5.27 11.19 -0.95
CA VAL A 53 4.68 10.28 0.04
C VAL A 53 5.52 9.02 0.18
N TRP A 54 5.99 8.48 -0.95
CA TRP A 54 6.89 7.33 -0.96
C TRP A 54 8.19 7.62 -0.21
N LEU A 55 8.85 8.75 -0.49
CA LEU A 55 10.11 9.12 0.17
C LEU A 55 9.92 9.37 1.67
N HIS A 56 8.82 10.01 2.06
CA HIS A 56 8.47 10.24 3.45
C HIS A 56 8.33 8.91 4.19
N LEU A 57 7.48 8.01 3.67
CA LEU A 57 7.27 6.68 4.25
C LEU A 57 8.55 5.83 4.25
N PHE A 58 9.37 5.95 3.20
CA PHE A 58 10.68 5.28 3.13
C PHE A 58 11.64 5.78 4.21
N GLY A 59 11.59 7.07 4.56
CA GLY A 59 12.40 7.68 5.62
C GLY A 59 11.91 7.37 7.03
N SER A 60 10.62 7.08 7.21
CA SER A 60 10.01 6.86 8.53
C SER A 60 10.24 5.46 9.11
N PHE A 61 10.56 4.47 8.28
CA PHE A 61 10.74 3.07 8.72
C PHE A 61 12.00 2.45 8.13
N ARG A 62 12.42 1.32 8.71
CA ARG A 62 13.49 0.50 8.16
C ARG A 62 12.94 -0.42 7.08
N TRP A 63 13.22 -0.06 5.83
CA TRP A 63 12.84 -0.85 4.67
C TRP A 63 14.00 -1.70 4.16
N LYS A 64 13.75 -2.99 3.92
CA LYS A 64 14.72 -3.90 3.31
C LYS A 64 14.26 -4.34 1.94
N MET A 65 15.11 -4.14 0.94
CA MET A 65 14.84 -4.61 -0.41
C MET A 65 14.69 -6.14 -0.43
N ILE A 66 13.65 -6.63 -1.09
CA ILE A 66 13.44 -8.06 -1.31
C ILE A 66 14.47 -8.56 -2.32
N GLN A 67 15.14 -9.68 -2.02
CA GLN A 67 16.14 -10.26 -2.90
C GLN A 67 15.56 -10.54 -4.30
N LYS A 68 16.31 -10.16 -5.34
CA LYS A 68 15.92 -10.32 -6.76
C LYS A 68 14.61 -9.61 -7.15
N CYS A 69 14.07 -8.75 -6.29
CA CYS A 69 12.86 -7.99 -6.53
C CYS A 69 13.18 -6.49 -6.45
N THR A 70 13.83 -5.97 -7.50
CA THR A 70 14.16 -4.54 -7.59
C THR A 70 12.95 -3.68 -7.27
N GLY A 71 13.16 -2.61 -6.51
CA GLY A 71 12.11 -1.65 -6.22
C GLY A 71 11.06 -2.10 -5.21
N ARG A 72 11.17 -3.31 -4.63
CA ARG A 72 10.22 -3.82 -3.63
C ARG A 72 10.89 -3.98 -2.28
N TYR A 73 10.27 -3.42 -1.25
CA TYR A 73 10.86 -3.36 0.09
C TYR A 73 9.88 -3.85 1.14
N THR A 74 10.29 -4.79 1.98
CA THR A 74 9.52 -5.19 3.17
C THR A 74 9.89 -4.32 4.36
N CYS A 75 8.91 -3.94 5.16
CA CYS A 75 9.16 -3.25 6.43
C CYS A 75 9.81 -4.20 7.44
N HIS A 76 10.94 -3.79 8.01
CA HIS A 76 11.69 -4.54 9.02
C HIS A 76 11.22 -4.25 10.46
N ASP A 77 10.41 -3.21 10.65
CA ASP A 77 9.85 -2.81 11.94
C ASP A 77 8.54 -3.57 12.24
N HIS A 78 8.50 -4.87 11.90
CA HIS A 78 7.27 -5.66 11.88
C HIS A 78 6.46 -5.56 13.18
N ALA A 79 7.08 -5.69 14.35
CA ALA A 79 6.38 -5.59 15.63
C ALA A 79 5.65 -4.25 15.86
N GLN A 80 6.11 -3.16 15.24
CA GLN A 80 5.51 -1.83 15.38
C GLN A 80 4.40 -1.58 14.37
N VAL A 81 4.41 -2.27 13.23
CA VAL A 81 3.51 -1.94 12.10
C VAL A 81 2.58 -3.09 11.71
N SER A 82 2.84 -4.32 12.16
CA SER A 82 2.08 -5.50 11.73
C SER A 82 0.63 -5.50 12.12
N HIS A 83 0.24 -4.67 13.08
CA HIS A 83 -1.13 -4.51 13.53
C HIS A 83 -1.83 -3.32 12.86
N LEU A 84 -1.12 -2.55 12.04
CA LEU A 84 -1.66 -1.38 11.36
C LEU A 84 -2.11 -1.78 9.96
N SER A 85 -3.34 -1.43 9.59
CA SER A 85 -3.77 -1.44 8.19
C SER A 85 -2.92 -0.46 7.36
N PRO A 86 -2.96 -0.55 6.01
CA PRO A 86 -2.19 0.35 5.15
C PRO A 86 -2.46 1.84 5.40
N LEU A 87 -3.72 2.22 5.63
CA LEU A 87 -4.09 3.60 5.90
C LEU A 87 -3.64 4.03 7.30
N GLU A 88 -3.77 3.16 8.30
CA GLU A 88 -3.25 3.44 9.65
C GLU A 88 -1.72 3.59 9.65
N LEU A 89 -1.01 2.81 8.83
CA LEU A 89 0.44 2.96 8.65
C LEU A 89 0.79 4.36 8.12
N LEU A 90 0.06 4.85 7.11
CA LEU A 90 0.25 6.21 6.58
C LEU A 90 -0.06 7.28 7.64
N ALA A 91 -1.17 7.13 8.36
CA ALA A 91 -1.53 8.04 9.45
C ALA A 91 -0.48 8.08 10.56
N SER A 92 0.15 6.94 10.87
CA SER A 92 1.17 6.83 11.93
C SER A 92 2.41 7.69 11.66
N VAL A 93 2.66 8.09 10.41
CA VAL A 93 3.77 8.97 10.00
C VAL A 93 3.32 10.38 9.60
N GLY A 94 2.08 10.75 9.95
CA GLY A 94 1.52 12.09 9.70
C GLY A 94 1.01 12.32 8.28
N ILE A 95 0.78 11.26 7.49
CA ILE A 95 0.18 11.38 6.15
C ILE A 95 -1.35 11.33 6.28
N THR A 96 -2.03 12.37 5.78
CA THR A 96 -3.49 12.43 5.73
C THR A 96 -4.05 11.35 4.81
N THR A 97 -4.92 10.48 5.31
CA THR A 97 -5.40 9.30 4.58
C THR A 97 -6.60 9.56 3.66
N THR A 98 -7.32 10.67 3.84
CA THR A 98 -8.56 10.98 3.09
C THR A 98 -8.37 11.15 1.59
N THR A 99 -7.13 11.30 1.13
CA THR A 99 -6.78 11.46 -0.29
C THR A 99 -6.38 10.16 -0.96
N PHE A 100 -6.33 9.04 -0.21
CA PHE A 100 -5.82 7.77 -0.71
C PHE A 100 -6.94 6.75 -0.87
N SER A 101 -7.03 6.19 -2.07
CA SER A 101 -7.88 5.06 -2.37
C SER A 101 -7.26 3.77 -1.82
N LEU A 102 -8.07 2.96 -1.16
CA LEU A 102 -7.69 1.62 -0.69
C LEU A 102 -8.39 0.58 -1.57
N TYR A 103 -7.61 -0.21 -2.30
CA TYR A 103 -8.12 -1.29 -3.12
C TYR A 103 -7.93 -2.63 -2.42
N THR A 104 -8.96 -3.48 -2.42
CA THR A 104 -8.93 -4.81 -1.81
C THR A 104 -9.09 -5.89 -2.86
N PHE A 105 -8.14 -6.82 -2.92
CA PHE A 105 -8.12 -7.91 -3.88
C PHE A 105 -8.12 -9.26 -3.16
N GLN A 106 -8.81 -10.25 -3.75
CA GLN A 106 -8.73 -11.65 -3.35
C GLN A 106 -8.24 -12.47 -4.54
N LEU A 107 -7.01 -12.99 -4.46
CA LEU A 107 -6.49 -13.80 -5.55
C LEU A 107 -7.16 -15.17 -5.57
N HIS A 108 -7.47 -15.67 -6.77
CA HIS A 108 -8.02 -17.00 -6.92
C HIS A 108 -7.06 -18.06 -6.34
N GLY A 109 -7.62 -19.02 -5.61
CA GLY A 109 -6.85 -20.10 -4.97
C GLY A 109 -5.97 -19.67 -3.79
N ARG A 110 -6.05 -18.41 -3.33
CA ARG A 110 -5.36 -17.95 -2.11
C ARG A 110 -6.38 -17.46 -1.09
N PRO A 111 -6.21 -17.79 0.21
CA PRO A 111 -7.10 -17.30 1.26
C PRO A 111 -6.78 -15.85 1.66
N ASP A 112 -5.54 -15.38 1.44
CA ASP A 112 -5.10 -14.07 1.90
C ASP A 112 -5.65 -12.92 1.04
N HIS A 113 -6.15 -11.87 1.71
CA HIS A 113 -6.49 -10.60 1.07
C HIS A 113 -5.22 -9.80 0.76
N ILE A 114 -5.26 -9.04 -0.34
CA ILE A 114 -4.23 -8.08 -0.72
C ILE A 114 -4.84 -6.68 -0.71
N LEU A 115 -4.23 -5.79 0.04
CA LEU A 115 -4.59 -4.38 0.11
C LEU A 115 -3.56 -3.56 -0.65
N VAL A 116 -4.02 -2.65 -1.50
CA VAL A 116 -3.18 -1.78 -2.33
C VAL A 116 -3.56 -0.33 -2.11
N VAL A 117 -2.55 0.50 -1.83
CA VAL A 117 -2.70 1.95 -1.71
C VAL A 117 -1.69 2.61 -2.64
N PRO A 118 -2.12 3.22 -3.76
CA PRO A 118 -1.27 4.10 -4.56
C PRO A 118 -0.77 5.27 -3.72
N LEU A 119 0.47 5.71 -3.92
CA LEU A 119 1.07 6.79 -3.14
C LEU A 119 1.29 8.09 -3.93
N ASP A 120 0.88 8.11 -5.19
CA ASP A 120 0.90 9.28 -6.07
C ASP A 120 -0.32 9.28 -7.01
N GLU A 121 -0.61 10.41 -7.62
CA GLU A 121 -1.81 10.63 -8.45
C GLU A 121 -1.82 9.79 -9.74
N VAL A 122 -0.66 9.38 -10.22
CA VAL A 122 -0.50 8.58 -11.45
C VAL A 122 -0.39 7.08 -11.16
N HIS A 123 -0.51 6.69 -9.90
CA HIS A 123 -0.41 5.31 -9.40
C HIS A 123 0.89 4.60 -9.80
N GLU A 124 2.01 5.32 -9.89
CA GLU A 124 3.31 4.75 -10.21
C GLU A 124 3.90 4.03 -8.99
N THR A 125 3.80 4.63 -7.80
CA THR A 125 4.28 4.04 -6.56
C THR A 125 3.14 3.58 -5.67
N GLY A 126 3.44 2.66 -4.75
CA GLY A 126 2.39 2.16 -3.88
C GLY A 126 2.85 1.28 -2.73
N LEU A 127 1.95 1.19 -1.75
CA LEU A 127 2.02 0.25 -0.65
C LEU A 127 1.16 -0.97 -0.99
N ILE A 128 1.76 -2.16 -0.99
CA ILE A 128 1.05 -3.43 -1.16
C ILE A 128 1.16 -4.20 0.14
N THR A 129 0.02 -4.57 0.72
CA THR A 129 -0.06 -5.20 2.03
C THR A 129 -0.80 -6.52 1.93
N TYR A 130 -0.18 -7.58 2.45
CA TYR A 130 -0.83 -8.88 2.60
C TYR A 130 -1.47 -8.98 3.97
N VAL A 131 -2.73 -9.41 4.01
CA VAL A 131 -3.45 -9.69 5.25
C VAL A 131 -3.26 -11.16 5.58
N LYS A 132 -2.59 -11.44 6.69
CA LYS A 132 -2.48 -12.78 7.25
C LYS A 132 -3.57 -12.96 8.29
N THR A 133 -4.51 -13.84 8.01
CA THR A 133 -5.46 -14.32 9.00
C THR A 133 -4.85 -15.50 9.74
N THR A 134 -4.59 -15.37 11.03
CA THR A 134 -4.19 -16.51 11.86
C THR A 134 -5.41 -17.40 12.10
N SER A 135 -5.40 -18.59 11.50
CA SER A 135 -6.41 -19.63 11.71
C SER A 135 -6.20 -20.37 13.03
N GLY A 136 -6.31 -19.64 14.15
CA GLY A 136 -6.24 -20.17 15.51
C GLY A 136 -7.29 -19.52 16.40
N GLU A 137 -7.83 -20.28 17.36
CA GLU A 137 -8.97 -19.88 18.21
C GLU A 137 -8.69 -18.68 19.14
N ASP A 138 -7.42 -18.30 19.34
CA ASP A 138 -7.03 -17.39 20.43
C ASP A 138 -6.58 -15.99 20.01
N CYS A 139 -6.44 -15.65 18.72
CA CYS A 139 -6.10 -14.29 18.27
C CYS A 139 -6.83 -13.92 16.98
N ASN A 140 -7.88 -13.09 17.09
CA ASN A 140 -8.71 -12.62 15.98
C ASN A 140 -8.13 -11.42 15.21
N ASP A 141 -6.98 -10.87 15.63
CA ASP A 141 -6.47 -9.66 15.02
C ASP A 141 -5.67 -9.98 13.74
N PRO A 142 -5.99 -9.34 12.60
CA PRO A 142 -5.24 -9.55 11.36
C PRO A 142 -3.80 -9.06 11.50
N SER A 143 -2.86 -9.79 10.91
CA SER A 143 -1.46 -9.35 10.81
C SER A 143 -1.15 -8.89 9.38
N TYR A 144 -0.56 -7.70 9.26
CA TYR A 144 -0.25 -7.08 7.99
C TYR A 144 1.24 -7.21 7.64
N VAL A 145 1.51 -7.58 6.38
CA VAL A 145 2.86 -7.56 5.80
C VAL A 145 2.93 -6.51 4.71
N HIS A 146 3.51 -5.37 5.06
CA HIS A 146 3.64 -4.22 4.17
C HIS A 146 4.88 -4.34 3.26
N THR A 147 4.65 -4.11 1.97
CA THR A 147 5.70 -3.92 0.98
C THR A 147 5.56 -2.53 0.36
N LEU A 148 6.59 -1.70 0.50
CA LEU A 148 6.71 -0.42 -0.20
C LEU A 148 7.33 -0.65 -1.57
N ASN A 149 6.76 -0.08 -2.63
CA ASN A 149 7.16 -0.36 -4.00
C ASN A 149 7.47 0.95 -4.75
N SER A 150 8.64 1.02 -5.38
CA SER A 150 9.02 2.07 -6.34
C SER A 150 8.21 1.95 -7.64
N PRO A 151 8.31 2.90 -8.59
CA PRO A 151 7.55 2.84 -9.84
C PRO A 151 7.63 1.47 -10.54
N SER A 152 8.85 1.02 -10.81
CA SER A 152 9.08 -0.25 -11.50
C SER A 152 8.67 -1.46 -10.64
N GLY A 153 8.84 -1.37 -9.32
CA GLY A 153 8.51 -2.44 -8.39
C GLY A 153 7.00 -2.64 -8.23
N PHE A 154 6.25 -1.54 -8.25
CA PHE A 154 4.81 -1.50 -8.08
C PHE A 154 4.12 -2.07 -9.32
N GLN A 155 4.44 -1.53 -10.50
CA GLN A 155 3.90 -2.00 -11.78
C GLN A 155 4.10 -3.51 -11.95
N ARG A 156 5.35 -4.00 -11.87
CA ARG A 156 5.65 -5.44 -12.01
C ARG A 156 4.87 -6.29 -11.02
N LYS A 157 4.63 -5.77 -9.81
CA LYS A 157 3.93 -6.53 -8.79
C LYS A 157 2.44 -6.60 -9.05
N LEU A 158 1.82 -5.51 -9.49
CA LEU A 158 0.42 -5.46 -9.90
C LEU A 158 0.18 -6.39 -11.10
N GLU A 159 1.03 -6.30 -12.13
CA GLU A 159 0.97 -7.19 -13.29
C GLU A 159 1.07 -8.67 -12.88
N ALA A 160 2.01 -8.99 -11.97
CA ALA A 160 2.20 -10.35 -11.47
C ALA A 160 1.01 -10.89 -10.63
N ILE A 161 0.05 -10.05 -10.25
CA ILE A 161 -1.19 -10.45 -9.59
C ILE A 161 -2.42 -10.17 -10.47
N GLY A 162 -2.23 -9.93 -11.77
CA GLY A 162 -3.32 -9.75 -12.74
C GLY A 162 -3.98 -8.37 -12.73
N ILE A 163 -3.35 -7.36 -12.13
CA ILE A 163 -3.88 -6.00 -12.03
C ILE A 163 -3.11 -5.12 -13.02
N TYR A 164 -3.77 -4.70 -14.09
CA TYR A 164 -3.14 -3.88 -15.14
C TYR A 164 -3.50 -2.39 -15.04
N ASN A 165 -4.64 -2.07 -14.44
CA ASN A 165 -5.08 -0.69 -14.30
C ASN A 165 -5.93 -0.47 -13.04
N LEU A 166 -5.35 0.17 -12.02
CA LEU A 166 -6.05 0.52 -10.79
C LEU A 166 -7.16 1.55 -11.01
N SER A 167 -7.05 2.43 -12.02
CA SER A 167 -8.08 3.42 -12.31
C SER A 167 -9.38 2.80 -12.85
N SER A 168 -9.32 1.55 -13.31
CA SER A 168 -10.49 0.78 -13.75
C SER A 168 -11.11 -0.09 -12.65
N CYS A 169 -10.45 -0.19 -11.50
CA CYS A 169 -10.94 -0.97 -10.37
C CYS A 169 -11.90 -0.13 -9.51
N ASP A 170 -13.03 -0.70 -9.14
CA ASP A 170 -13.90 -0.13 -8.10
C ASP A 170 -13.20 -0.29 -6.73
N GLU A 171 -13.06 0.80 -5.97
CA GLU A 171 -12.37 0.85 -4.67
C GLU A 171 -12.91 -0.15 -3.63
N LYS A 172 -14.19 -0.55 -3.75
CA LYS A 172 -14.88 -1.37 -2.74
C LYS A 172 -15.30 -2.76 -3.23
N ARG A 173 -14.87 -3.20 -4.41
CA ARG A 173 -15.16 -4.56 -4.88
C ARG A 173 -14.02 -5.51 -4.57
N VAL A 174 -14.37 -6.67 -4.01
CA VAL A 174 -13.49 -7.83 -3.99
C VAL A 174 -13.35 -8.31 -5.44
N TRP A 175 -12.18 -8.10 -6.02
CA TRP A 175 -11.85 -8.62 -7.33
C TRP A 175 -11.31 -10.04 -7.18
N THR A 176 -11.98 -11.01 -7.78
CA THR A 176 -11.45 -12.35 -8.02
C THR A 176 -10.92 -12.40 -9.44
N THR A 177 -9.62 -12.65 -9.60
CA THR A 177 -9.03 -12.92 -10.92
C THR A 177 -9.60 -14.25 -11.42
N THR A 178 -10.54 -14.23 -12.37
CA THR A 178 -10.89 -15.45 -13.11
C THR A 178 -9.75 -15.74 -14.07
N ASP A 179 -9.20 -16.95 -14.00
CA ASP A 179 -8.28 -17.46 -15.03
C ASP A 179 -9.08 -17.64 -16.32
N ASP A 180 -9.31 -16.56 -17.08
CA ASP A 180 -9.99 -16.61 -18.38
C ASP A 180 -9.05 -17.11 -19.50
N ASN A 181 -8.05 -17.93 -19.15
CA ASN A 181 -7.29 -18.73 -20.12
C ASN A 181 -7.95 -20.10 -20.24
N ASN A 182 -9.06 -20.14 -20.96
CA ASN A 182 -9.53 -21.36 -21.61
C ASN A 182 -9.31 -21.17 -23.12
N ASP A 183 -8.39 -21.98 -23.66
CA ASP A 183 -7.94 -22.15 -25.05
C ASP A 183 -7.02 -21.09 -25.70
#